data_AF-A0A968NE31-F1
#
_entry.id   AF-A0A968NE31-F1
#
_cell.length_a   1.000
_cell.length_b   1.000
_cell.length_c   1.000
_cell.angle_alpha   90.00
_cell.angle_beta   90.00
_cell.angle_gamma   90.00
#
_symmetry.space_group_name_H-M   'P 1'
#
loop_
_entity.id
_entity.type
_entity.pdbx_description
1 polymer ?
#
loop_
_entity_poly.entity_id
_entity_poly.type
_entity_poly.pdbx_seq_one_letter_code
_entity_poly.pdbx_strand_id
1 'polypeptide(L)'
;MEAQQGLTDRQKALLVTLLVGAVVAGLTVIAFWWVFSLTLAPALSEAAETANAPYDNSDGITLITASEPNVPDDGREPWLGTEAWQAGIQAGQEYIAAFPQPQNVQVLKGLNTAQIWAYMIQMSGGLGVGCQYCHDINNFAADPYPQKISGRLMLRLVTDLNANYLTNIPNWRGNYVRCDTCHQGQPIEMPTVSEQFDRSVPPIPVTLEPLDGNGMPIQGAAAIQALNEDPNTVVQVDNPMLLKEAVLYYLYDYQVWRPYDPADPTSGRGSLSLTHEGGRTQDQVTINQNTMNLMGWALGEGCTYCHNSRNFYAFEADNPAPQFNQNYGVNRLKAIHMLQMTTFMAQNWSKYVLPRPSAQELANFPLDGRVYYINKDDANYAVPGCYTCHRGNIIPKPALNFADIPEGEAGITLFPPLLTGTQDTPATQ
;
A
#
# COMPACT_ATOMS: atom_id res chain seq x y z
N MET A 1 34.65 -12.27 -69.89
CA MET A 1 33.70 -11.16 -69.62
C MET A 1 32.30 -11.75 -69.67
N GLU A 2 31.81 -12.30 -68.57
CA GLU A 2 30.43 -12.74 -68.47
C GLU A 2 29.55 -11.50 -68.41
N ALA A 3 28.69 -11.33 -69.41
CA ALA A 3 27.72 -10.25 -69.45
C ALA A 3 26.64 -10.54 -68.40
N GLN A 4 26.50 -9.67 -67.39
CA GLN A 4 25.35 -9.68 -66.50
C GLN A 4 24.07 -9.59 -67.33
N GLN A 5 23.30 -10.68 -67.40
CA GLN A 5 21.96 -10.66 -67.98
C GLN A 5 21.09 -9.73 -67.13
N GLY A 6 20.61 -8.64 -67.73
CA GLY A 6 19.69 -7.71 -67.09
C GLY A 6 18.36 -8.38 -66.71
N LEU A 7 17.66 -7.80 -65.75
CA LEU A 7 16.33 -8.27 -65.31
C LEU A 7 15.35 -8.35 -66.49
N THR A 8 14.59 -9.45 -66.55
CA THR A 8 13.46 -9.60 -67.49
C THR A 8 12.34 -8.62 -67.16
N ASP A 9 11.49 -8.28 -68.13
CA ASP A 9 10.41 -7.30 -67.91
C ASP A 9 9.40 -7.77 -66.85
N ARG A 10 9.20 -9.09 -66.70
CA ARG A 10 8.43 -9.67 -65.60
C ARG A 10 9.07 -9.42 -64.24
N GLN A 11 10.40 -9.54 -64.14
CA GLN A 11 11.12 -9.24 -62.90
C GLN A 11 11.11 -7.75 -62.57
N LYS A 12 11.22 -6.87 -63.59
CA LYS A 12 11.07 -5.42 -63.40
C LYS A 12 9.67 -5.06 -62.89
N ALA A 13 8.61 -5.64 -63.46
CA ALA A 13 7.23 -5.40 -63.03
C ALA A 13 7.01 -5.86 -61.57
N LEU A 14 7.51 -7.05 -61.21
CA LEU A 14 7.45 -7.54 -59.82
C LEU A 14 8.21 -6.63 -58.85
N LEU A 15 9.40 -6.14 -59.22
CA LEU A 15 10.16 -5.19 -58.40
C LEU A 15 9.39 -3.88 -58.19
N VAL A 16 8.75 -3.33 -59.23
CA VAL A 16 7.93 -2.12 -59.10
C VAL A 16 6.73 -2.36 -58.18
N THR A 17 6.03 -3.48 -58.30
CA THR A 17 4.90 -3.81 -57.40
C THR A 17 5.36 -3.93 -55.95
N LEU A 18 6.49 -4.58 -55.69
CA LEU A 18 7.07 -4.69 -54.35
C LEU A 18 7.48 -3.32 -53.79
N LEU A 19 8.07 -2.45 -54.61
CA LEU A 19 8.43 -1.09 -54.21
C LEU A 19 7.20 -0.25 -53.87
N VAL A 20 6.15 -0.30 -54.69
CA VAL A 20 4.88 0.38 -54.40
C VAL A 20 4.27 -0.15 -53.10
N GLY A 21 4.25 -1.48 -52.91
CA GLY A 21 3.78 -2.10 -51.67
C GLY A 21 4.56 -1.63 -50.45
N ALA A 22 5.90 -1.58 -50.54
CA ALA A 22 6.77 -1.09 -49.48
C ALA A 22 6.54 0.40 -49.16
N VAL A 23 6.34 1.24 -50.19
CA VAL A 23 6.02 2.67 -50.01
C VAL A 23 4.68 2.84 -49.32
N VAL A 24 3.64 2.12 -49.75
CA VAL A 24 2.31 2.18 -49.11
C VAL A 24 2.37 1.68 -47.66
N ALA A 25 3.12 0.61 -47.38
CA ALA A 25 3.35 0.15 -46.02
C ALA A 25 4.06 1.21 -45.15
N GLY A 26 5.09 1.87 -45.69
CA GLY A 26 5.77 2.97 -45.01
C GLY A 26 4.83 4.14 -44.72
N LEU A 27 4.05 4.56 -45.71
CA LEU A 27 3.09 5.67 -45.57
C LEU A 27 1.99 5.37 -44.56
N THR A 28 1.48 4.13 -44.52
CA THR A 28 0.45 3.73 -43.54
C THR A 28 0.99 3.70 -42.11
N VAL A 29 2.23 3.26 -41.90
CA VAL A 29 2.91 3.34 -40.59
C VAL A 29 3.12 4.80 -40.18
N ILE A 30 3.58 5.66 -41.09
CA ILE A 30 3.75 7.10 -40.82
C ILE A 30 2.41 7.75 -40.48
N ALA A 31 1.36 7.46 -41.24
CA ALA A 31 0.02 7.99 -40.99
C ALA A 31 -0.52 7.53 -39.64
N PHE A 32 -0.32 6.26 -39.26
CA PHE A 32 -0.67 5.76 -37.94
C PHE A 32 0.03 6.53 -36.83
N TRP A 33 1.36 6.68 -36.90
CA TRP A 33 2.12 7.40 -35.88
C TRP A 33 1.80 8.89 -35.82
N TRP A 34 1.49 9.51 -36.95
CA TRP A 34 1.03 10.90 -37.01
C TRP A 34 -0.34 11.08 -36.35
N VAL A 35 -1.31 10.17 -36.62
CA VAL A 35 -2.60 10.20 -35.93
C VAL A 35 -2.44 9.91 -34.44
N PHE A 36 -1.63 8.91 -34.08
CA PHE A 36 -1.34 8.56 -32.68
C PHE A 36 -0.72 9.73 -31.92
N SER A 37 0.26 10.42 -32.51
CA SER A 37 0.95 11.54 -31.87
C SER A 37 0.05 12.77 -31.65
N LEU A 38 -0.96 12.95 -32.50
CA LEU A 38 -1.94 14.04 -32.36
C LEU A 38 -3.11 13.71 -31.43
N THR A 39 -3.33 12.44 -31.11
CA THR A 39 -4.54 12.00 -30.38
C THR A 39 -4.21 11.39 -29.02
N LEU A 40 -3.64 10.18 -28.99
CA LEU A 40 -3.42 9.43 -27.75
C LEU A 40 -2.11 9.80 -27.06
N ALA A 41 -1.05 10.13 -27.81
CA ALA A 41 0.27 10.35 -27.23
C ALA A 41 0.31 11.48 -26.18
N PRO A 42 -0.36 12.64 -26.37
CA PRO A 42 -0.35 13.72 -25.38
C PRO A 42 -0.98 13.28 -24.06
N ALA A 43 -2.17 12.66 -24.11
CA ALA A 43 -2.88 12.19 -22.93
C ALA A 43 -2.09 11.09 -22.18
N LEU A 44 -1.44 10.18 -22.92
CA LEU A 44 -0.57 9.16 -22.32
C LEU A 44 0.69 9.78 -21.68
N SER A 45 1.27 10.81 -22.31
CA SER A 45 2.42 11.53 -21.77
C SER A 45 2.06 12.27 -20.49
N GLU A 46 0.95 13.01 -20.48
CA GLU A 46 0.46 13.75 -19.30
C GLU A 46 0.10 12.80 -18.15
N ALA A 47 -0.56 11.68 -18.47
CA ALA A 47 -0.85 10.63 -17.48
C ALA A 47 0.44 10.01 -16.94
N ALA A 48 1.46 9.79 -17.78
CA ALA A 48 2.76 9.28 -17.35
C ALA A 48 3.54 10.30 -16.50
N GLU A 49 3.49 11.58 -16.84
CA GLU A 49 4.12 12.65 -16.05
C GLU A 49 3.47 12.74 -14.66
N THR A 50 2.14 12.75 -14.59
CA THR A 50 1.40 12.77 -13.33
C THR A 50 1.63 11.48 -12.53
N ALA A 51 1.70 10.33 -13.20
CA ALA A 51 2.04 9.06 -12.56
C ALA A 51 3.49 8.99 -12.05
N ASN A 52 4.40 9.83 -12.52
CA ASN A 52 5.79 9.87 -12.04
C ASN A 52 6.11 11.08 -11.17
N ALA A 53 5.17 12.02 -11.03
CA ALA A 53 5.35 13.19 -10.17
C ALA A 53 5.63 12.77 -8.71
N PRO A 54 6.58 13.45 -8.03
CA PRO A 54 6.77 13.28 -6.59
C PRO A 54 5.47 13.58 -5.85
N TYR A 55 5.23 12.85 -4.75
CA TYR A 55 4.08 13.13 -3.90
C TYR A 55 4.25 14.50 -3.22
N ASP A 56 3.24 15.37 -3.35
CA ASP A 56 3.16 16.66 -2.67
C ASP A 56 1.91 16.72 -1.78
N ASN A 57 2.09 17.07 -0.51
CA ASN A 57 0.99 17.23 0.41
C ASN A 57 0.18 18.52 0.16
N SER A 58 0.74 19.46 -0.60
CA SER A 58 0.06 20.70 -0.99
C SER A 58 -1.12 20.44 -1.94
N ASP A 59 -1.12 19.32 -2.66
CA ASP A 59 -2.25 18.87 -3.49
C ASP A 59 -3.52 18.68 -2.67
N GLY A 60 -3.39 18.15 -1.46
CA GLY A 60 -4.53 18.01 -0.56
C GLY A 60 -5.03 19.34 0.00
N ILE A 61 -4.15 20.33 0.19
CA ILE A 61 -4.55 21.69 0.56
C ILE A 61 -5.30 22.36 -0.62
N THR A 62 -4.82 22.13 -1.84
CA THR A 62 -5.50 22.58 -3.06
C THR A 62 -6.89 21.94 -3.15
N LEU A 63 -7.01 20.63 -2.88
CA LEU A 63 -8.29 19.93 -2.82
C LEU A 63 -9.24 20.59 -1.79
N ILE A 64 -8.76 20.88 -0.59
CA ILE A 64 -9.57 21.54 0.46
C ILE A 64 -10.06 22.91 -0.02
N THR A 65 -9.16 23.74 -0.53
CA THR A 65 -9.46 25.15 -0.85
C THR A 65 -10.29 25.33 -2.12
N ALA A 66 -10.14 24.42 -3.09
CA ALA A 66 -10.90 24.42 -4.35
C ALA A 66 -12.27 23.73 -4.24
N SER A 67 -12.50 22.95 -3.16
CA SER A 67 -13.80 22.30 -2.93
C SER A 67 -14.87 23.31 -2.51
N GLU A 68 -16.12 23.01 -2.83
CA GLU A 68 -17.25 23.75 -2.26
C GLU A 68 -17.32 23.54 -0.73
N PRO A 69 -17.76 24.54 0.05
CA PRO A 69 -17.99 24.36 1.48
C PRO A 69 -18.97 23.22 1.75
N ASN A 70 -18.57 22.29 2.61
CA ASN A 70 -19.42 21.20 3.03
C ASN A 70 -20.37 21.65 4.16
N VAL A 71 -21.51 20.96 4.29
CA VAL A 71 -22.46 21.17 5.39
C VAL A 71 -22.47 19.93 6.28
N PRO A 72 -21.80 19.94 7.44
CA PRO A 72 -21.75 18.78 8.33
C PRO A 72 -23.10 18.53 9.00
N ASP A 73 -23.56 17.27 9.00
CA ASP A 73 -24.82 16.88 9.66
C ASP A 73 -24.76 16.91 11.20
N ASP A 74 -23.55 17.03 11.77
CA ASP A 74 -23.29 17.05 13.22
C ASP A 74 -23.10 18.46 13.79
N GLY A 75 -23.42 19.49 13.00
CA GLY A 75 -23.42 20.89 13.44
C GLY A 75 -22.04 21.53 13.53
N ARG A 76 -20.99 20.87 13.02
CA ARG A 76 -19.67 21.47 12.85
C ARG A 76 -19.69 22.57 11.79
N GLU A 77 -18.75 23.51 11.93
CA GLU A 77 -18.40 24.44 10.86
C GLU A 77 -17.88 23.68 9.62
N PRO A 78 -18.05 24.23 8.40
CA PRO A 78 -17.43 23.67 7.20
C PRO A 78 -15.92 23.47 7.38
N TRP A 79 -15.38 22.40 6.81
CA TRP A 79 -13.94 22.10 6.76
C TRP A 79 -13.39 22.09 5.33
N LEU A 80 -14.25 22.28 4.32
CA LEU A 80 -13.88 22.46 2.92
C LEU A 80 -14.17 23.89 2.48
N GLY A 81 -13.46 24.32 1.43
CA GLY A 81 -13.56 25.65 0.86
C GLY A 81 -12.50 26.62 1.39
N THR A 82 -12.26 27.66 0.58
CA THR A 82 -11.24 28.68 0.86
C THR A 82 -11.50 29.42 2.18
N GLU A 83 -12.75 29.77 2.48
CA GLU A 83 -13.11 30.51 3.71
C GLU A 83 -12.87 29.65 4.96
N ALA A 84 -13.30 28.39 4.95
CA ALA A 84 -13.07 27.45 6.04
C ALA A 84 -11.57 27.24 6.30
N TRP A 85 -10.79 27.09 5.23
CA TRP A 85 -9.33 26.99 5.32
C TRP A 85 -8.73 28.23 5.99
N GLN A 86 -9.05 29.42 5.50
CA GLN A 86 -8.53 30.68 6.04
C GLN A 86 -8.90 30.87 7.51
N ALA A 87 -10.15 30.58 7.90
CA ALA A 87 -10.59 30.65 9.29
C ALA A 87 -9.81 29.69 10.20
N GLY A 88 -9.60 28.44 9.75
CA GLY A 88 -8.82 27.45 10.48
C GLY A 88 -7.36 27.87 10.66
N ILE A 89 -6.72 28.37 9.60
CA ILE A 89 -5.34 28.88 9.64
C ILE A 89 -5.21 30.06 10.60
N GLN A 90 -6.12 31.04 10.51
CA GLN A 90 -6.10 32.21 11.38
C GLN A 90 -6.24 31.81 12.85
N ALA A 91 -7.25 31.01 13.19
CA ALA A 91 -7.47 30.53 14.55
C ALA A 91 -6.26 29.76 15.08
N GLY A 92 -5.60 28.98 14.22
CA GLY A 92 -4.36 28.29 14.55
C GLY A 92 -3.20 29.23 14.91
N GLN A 93 -2.99 30.29 14.12
CA GLN A 93 -1.94 31.28 14.42
C GLN A 93 -2.20 32.00 15.75
N GLU A 94 -3.46 32.37 16.00
CA GLU A 94 -3.88 32.96 17.28
C GLU A 94 -3.64 32.00 18.44
N TYR A 95 -3.94 30.71 18.25
CA TYR A 95 -3.70 29.66 19.25
C TYR A 95 -2.21 29.46 19.55
N ILE A 96 -1.33 29.44 18.53
CA ILE A 96 0.12 29.34 18.71
C ILE A 96 0.64 30.53 19.55
N ALA A 97 0.17 31.73 19.26
CA ALA A 97 0.56 32.94 19.99
C ALA A 97 0.09 32.91 21.45
N ALA A 98 -1.13 32.44 21.69
CA ALA A 98 -1.71 32.33 23.04
C ALA A 98 -1.10 31.20 23.88
N PHE A 99 -0.76 30.08 23.25
CA PHE A 99 -0.26 28.87 23.92
C PHE A 99 1.02 28.35 23.28
N PRO A 100 2.20 28.93 23.57
CA PRO A 100 3.47 28.48 22.99
C PRO A 100 3.83 27.02 23.33
N GLN A 101 3.34 26.53 24.48
CA GLN A 101 3.44 25.14 24.89
C GLN A 101 2.10 24.42 24.66
N PRO A 102 2.12 23.16 24.19
CA PRO A 102 0.90 22.50 23.80
C PRO A 102 0.03 22.09 24.98
N GLN A 103 -1.28 22.03 24.73
CA GLN A 103 -2.28 21.57 25.68
C GLN A 103 -2.92 20.26 25.19
N ASN A 104 -3.20 19.34 26.12
CA ASN A 104 -3.83 18.04 25.83
C ASN A 104 -3.11 17.19 24.75
N VAL A 105 -1.78 17.30 24.63
CA VAL A 105 -1.00 16.47 23.70
C VAL A 105 -0.63 15.14 24.33
N GLN A 106 -1.01 14.05 23.66
CA GLN A 106 -0.87 12.69 24.19
C GLN A 106 0.14 11.84 23.41
N VAL A 107 0.32 12.10 22.11
CA VAL A 107 1.19 11.30 21.23
C VAL A 107 2.42 12.11 20.80
N LEU A 108 2.23 13.33 20.29
CA LEU A 108 3.30 14.21 19.78
C LEU A 108 4.06 14.95 20.89
N LYS A 109 4.50 14.22 21.92
CA LYS A 109 5.20 14.80 23.07
C LYS A 109 6.59 15.32 22.67
N GLY A 110 7.08 16.33 23.39
CA GLY A 110 8.40 16.93 23.15
C GLY A 110 8.44 18.02 22.09
N LEU A 111 7.33 18.26 21.39
CA LEU A 111 7.18 19.36 20.44
C LEU A 111 6.48 20.55 21.09
N ASN A 112 6.84 21.77 20.68
CA ASN A 112 6.08 22.98 21.02
C ASN A 112 4.84 23.15 20.12
N THR A 113 3.96 24.10 20.44
CA THR A 113 2.70 24.28 19.70
C THR A 113 2.93 24.62 18.22
N ALA A 114 3.97 25.39 17.88
CA ALA A 114 4.28 25.75 16.50
C ALA A 114 4.76 24.54 15.68
N GLN A 115 5.57 23.65 16.27
CA GLN A 115 6.01 22.40 15.63
C GLN A 115 4.82 21.45 15.41
N ILE A 116 3.94 21.33 16.40
CA ILE A 116 2.71 20.53 16.26
C ILE A 116 1.81 21.11 15.19
N TRP A 117 1.64 22.43 15.14
CA TRP A 117 0.87 23.10 14.11
C TRP A 117 1.40 22.78 12.70
N ALA A 118 2.72 22.90 12.49
CA ALA A 118 3.34 22.57 11.21
C ALA A 118 3.04 21.12 10.78
N TYR A 119 3.03 20.19 11.74
CA TYR A 119 2.61 18.82 11.49
C TYR A 119 1.12 18.69 11.15
N MET A 120 0.24 19.40 11.85
CA MET A 120 -1.20 19.37 11.59
C MET A 120 -1.55 19.91 10.19
N ILE A 121 -0.79 20.87 9.67
CA ILE A 121 -0.92 21.31 8.27
C ILE A 121 -0.62 20.17 7.30
N GLN A 122 0.43 19.37 7.56
CA GLN A 122 0.72 18.20 6.72
C GLN A 122 -0.35 17.13 6.84
N MET A 123 -0.89 16.90 8.03
CA MET A 123 -1.98 15.94 8.25
C MET A 123 -3.25 16.38 7.50
N SER A 124 -3.56 17.67 7.51
CA SER A 124 -4.70 18.24 6.79
C SER A 124 -4.57 18.02 5.28
N GLY A 125 -3.40 18.34 4.69
CA GLY A 125 -3.12 18.02 3.30
C GLY A 125 -3.16 16.52 3.00
N GLY A 126 -2.55 15.70 3.85
CA GLY A 126 -2.50 14.24 3.68
C GLY A 126 -3.87 13.54 3.75
N LEU A 127 -4.84 14.14 4.44
CA LEU A 127 -6.21 13.64 4.56
C LEU A 127 -7.20 14.36 3.63
N GLY A 128 -6.84 15.51 3.05
CA GLY A 128 -7.74 16.30 2.21
C GLY A 128 -8.90 16.95 2.97
N VAL A 129 -8.72 17.24 4.27
CA VAL A 129 -9.76 17.86 5.12
C VAL A 129 -9.20 19.02 5.93
N GLY A 130 -9.96 20.11 6.06
CA GLY A 130 -9.59 21.27 6.88
C GLY A 130 -9.65 21.02 8.39
N CYS A 131 -9.18 22.00 9.16
CA CYS A 131 -8.97 21.89 10.61
C CYS A 131 -10.23 21.49 11.39
N GLN A 132 -11.38 22.02 10.97
CA GLN A 132 -12.70 21.85 11.59
C GLN A 132 -13.19 20.39 11.55
N TYR A 133 -12.60 19.56 10.67
CA TYR A 133 -12.89 18.13 10.62
C TYR A 133 -12.53 17.43 11.94
N CYS A 134 -11.44 17.86 12.59
CA CYS A 134 -10.96 17.26 13.84
C CYS A 134 -11.02 18.22 15.04
N HIS A 135 -11.01 19.54 14.82
CA HIS A 135 -10.83 20.52 15.88
C HIS A 135 -12.01 21.49 15.97
N ASP A 136 -12.39 21.84 17.20
CA ASP A 136 -13.05 23.11 17.45
C ASP A 136 -11.99 24.21 17.36
N ILE A 137 -12.13 25.10 16.38
CA ILE A 137 -11.17 26.17 16.14
C ILE A 137 -11.16 27.24 17.24
N ASN A 138 -12.18 27.26 18.11
CA ASN A 138 -12.18 28.09 19.32
C ASN A 138 -11.38 27.45 20.48
N ASN A 139 -11.13 26.14 20.41
CA ASN A 139 -10.35 25.40 21.40
C ASN A 139 -9.70 24.14 20.80
N PHE A 140 -8.52 24.30 20.22
CA PHE A 140 -7.78 23.20 19.58
C PHE A 140 -7.44 22.05 20.55
N ALA A 141 -7.36 22.31 21.86
CA ALA A 141 -7.06 21.29 22.87
C ALA A 141 -8.26 20.37 23.16
N ALA A 142 -9.49 20.84 22.96
CA ALA A 142 -10.70 20.07 23.24
C ALA A 142 -10.83 18.84 22.35
N ASP A 143 -11.57 17.83 22.83
CA ASP A 143 -11.87 16.60 22.09
C ASP A 143 -13.37 16.45 21.82
N PRO A 144 -14.02 17.43 21.17
CA PRO A 144 -15.46 17.36 20.94
C PRO A 144 -15.80 16.34 19.85
N TYR A 145 -14.84 15.96 18.99
CA TYR A 145 -15.10 15.17 17.79
C TYR A 145 -14.33 13.83 17.79
N PRO A 146 -14.97 12.70 17.44
CA PRO A 146 -14.33 11.40 17.42
C PRO A 146 -13.16 11.31 16.44
N GLN A 147 -13.14 12.12 15.37
CA GLN A 147 -12.09 12.17 14.36
C GLN A 147 -10.72 12.50 14.98
N LYS A 148 -10.67 13.36 15.99
CA LYS A 148 -9.42 13.68 16.70
C LYS A 148 -8.93 12.50 17.54
N ILE A 149 -9.86 11.74 18.14
CA ILE A 149 -9.53 10.51 18.87
C ILE A 149 -8.99 9.46 17.90
N SER A 150 -9.67 9.22 16.77
CA SER A 150 -9.21 8.35 15.69
C SER A 150 -7.83 8.76 15.19
N GLY A 151 -7.59 10.05 14.96
CA GLY A 151 -6.30 10.57 14.54
C GLY A 151 -5.16 10.21 15.50
N ARG A 152 -5.38 10.30 16.83
CA ARG A 152 -4.37 9.87 17.82
C ARG A 152 -4.09 8.39 17.77
N LEU A 153 -5.12 7.56 17.59
CA LEU A 153 -4.96 6.12 17.50
C LEU A 153 -4.17 5.76 16.23
N MET A 154 -4.43 6.42 15.11
CA MET A 154 -3.65 6.25 13.88
C MET A 154 -2.20 6.72 14.02
N LEU A 155 -1.93 7.80 14.77
CA LEU A 155 -0.56 8.20 15.08
C LEU A 155 0.19 7.12 15.87
N ARG A 156 -0.47 6.45 16.82
CA ARG A 156 0.12 5.31 17.55
C ARG A 156 0.40 4.15 16.61
N LEU A 157 -0.56 3.79 15.75
CA LEU A 157 -0.37 2.75 14.73
C LEU A 157 0.86 3.05 13.86
N VAL A 158 0.93 4.24 13.27
CA VAL A 158 2.06 4.63 12.40
C VAL A 158 3.39 4.55 13.16
N THR A 159 3.42 4.96 14.43
CA THR A 159 4.61 4.82 15.29
C THR A 159 5.00 3.35 15.43
N ASP A 160 4.05 2.49 15.78
CA ASP A 160 4.31 1.07 16.01
C ASP A 160 4.74 0.34 14.73
N LEU A 161 4.13 0.66 13.58
CA LEU A 161 4.51 0.08 12.29
C LEU A 161 5.93 0.48 11.89
N ASN A 162 6.24 1.77 12.01
CA ASN A 162 7.55 2.29 11.67
C ASN A 162 8.64 1.67 12.58
N ALA A 163 8.41 1.65 13.89
CA ALA A 163 9.37 1.18 14.88
C ALA A 163 9.61 -0.34 14.82
N ASN A 164 8.54 -1.13 14.68
CA ASN A 164 8.62 -2.58 14.81
C ASN A 164 8.83 -3.29 13.48
N TYR A 165 8.38 -2.70 12.36
CA TYR A 165 8.39 -3.35 11.05
C TYR A 165 9.25 -2.64 10.01
N LEU A 166 9.15 -1.32 9.85
CA LEU A 166 9.81 -0.69 8.69
C LEU A 166 11.32 -0.52 8.84
N THR A 167 11.81 -0.17 10.02
CA THR A 167 13.25 0.07 10.25
C THR A 167 14.10 -1.19 10.09
N ASN A 168 13.51 -2.37 10.30
CA ASN A 168 14.21 -3.65 10.28
C ASN A 168 14.02 -4.43 8.97
N ILE A 169 13.39 -3.85 7.95
CA ILE A 169 13.26 -4.55 6.67
C ILE A 169 14.64 -4.77 6.03
N PRO A 170 14.89 -5.93 5.40
CA PRO A 170 16.13 -6.18 4.68
C PRO A 170 16.42 -5.05 3.69
N ASN A 171 17.64 -4.51 3.63
CA ASN A 171 17.98 -3.40 2.73
C ASN A 171 16.97 -2.23 2.82
N TRP A 172 16.63 -1.84 4.04
CA TRP A 172 15.87 -0.64 4.33
C TRP A 172 16.62 0.60 3.83
N ARG A 173 15.90 1.54 3.21
CA ARG A 173 16.47 2.74 2.58
C ARG A 173 15.89 4.03 3.17
N GLY A 174 15.58 4.02 4.47
CA GLY A 174 15.01 5.19 5.13
C GLY A 174 13.52 5.42 4.87
N ASN A 175 12.79 4.41 4.38
CA ASN A 175 11.37 4.55 4.06
C ASN A 175 10.49 4.41 5.31
N TYR A 176 9.59 5.37 5.53
CA TYR A 176 8.59 5.36 6.61
C TYR A 176 7.16 5.52 6.07
N VAL A 177 6.19 4.88 6.72
CA VAL A 177 4.78 5.15 6.48
C VAL A 177 4.34 6.40 7.25
N ARG A 178 3.44 7.18 6.64
CA ARG A 178 2.69 8.30 7.23
C ARG A 178 1.21 8.15 6.89
N CYS A 179 0.37 9.01 7.46
CA CYS A 179 -1.08 8.94 7.30
C CYS A 179 -1.54 8.87 5.82
N ASP A 180 -1.03 9.76 4.98
CA ASP A 180 -1.22 9.82 3.54
C ASP A 180 -0.61 8.66 2.75
N THR A 181 0.35 7.90 3.28
CA THR A 181 0.83 6.68 2.63
C THR A 181 -0.34 5.75 2.31
N CYS A 182 -1.33 5.69 3.20
CA CYS A 182 -2.54 4.92 2.98
C CYS A 182 -3.74 5.82 2.63
N HIS A 183 -3.95 6.96 3.31
CA HIS A 183 -5.13 7.84 3.09
C HIS A 183 -5.14 8.62 1.77
N GLN A 184 -3.97 9.02 1.25
CA GLN A 184 -3.81 9.69 -0.05
C GLN A 184 -4.82 10.81 -0.35
N GLY A 185 -4.98 11.75 0.58
CA GLY A 185 -5.85 12.92 0.42
C GLY A 185 -7.33 12.63 0.64
N GLN A 186 -7.68 11.50 1.26
CA GLN A 186 -9.06 11.16 1.57
C GLN A 186 -9.22 10.65 3.02
N PRO A 187 -10.25 11.10 3.76
CA PRO A 187 -10.50 10.68 5.13
C PRO A 187 -11.37 9.40 5.21
N ILE A 188 -11.31 8.54 4.18
CA ILE A 188 -12.17 7.36 4.04
C ILE A 188 -11.38 6.05 4.15
N GLU A 189 -12.10 4.94 4.20
CA GLU A 189 -11.52 3.61 4.13
C GLU A 189 -10.95 3.35 2.74
N MET A 190 -9.74 2.77 2.72
CA MET A 190 -8.98 2.60 1.50
C MET A 190 -9.04 1.14 1.04
N PRO A 191 -9.00 0.88 -0.27
CA PRO A 191 -9.16 -0.47 -0.78
C PRO A 191 -8.12 -1.43 -0.21
N THR A 192 -8.57 -2.57 0.31
CA THR A 192 -7.70 -3.65 0.79
C THR A 192 -6.95 -4.29 -0.37
N VAL A 193 -7.65 -4.47 -1.50
CA VAL A 193 -7.14 -5.15 -2.70
C VAL A 193 -7.23 -4.27 -3.94
N SER A 194 -6.42 -4.59 -4.95
CA SER A 194 -6.48 -3.89 -6.24
C SER A 194 -7.74 -4.26 -7.01
N GLU A 195 -8.15 -3.40 -7.94
CA GLU A 195 -9.26 -3.70 -8.85
C GLU A 195 -8.93 -4.89 -9.76
N GLN A 196 -7.67 -5.01 -10.17
CA GLN A 196 -7.22 -6.15 -10.96
C GLN A 196 -7.36 -7.46 -10.18
N PHE A 197 -7.01 -7.48 -8.89
CA PHE A 197 -7.20 -8.66 -8.04
C PHE A 197 -8.68 -9.02 -7.94
N ASP A 198 -9.52 -8.04 -7.61
CA ASP A 198 -10.95 -8.25 -7.41
C ASP A 198 -11.64 -8.83 -8.65
N ARG A 199 -11.23 -8.38 -9.85
CA ARG A 199 -11.74 -8.90 -11.12
C ARG A 199 -11.16 -10.26 -11.52
N SER A 200 -9.97 -10.61 -11.05
CA SER A 200 -9.24 -11.80 -11.51
C SER A 200 -9.48 -13.04 -10.64
N VAL A 201 -9.91 -12.87 -9.39
CA VAL A 201 -10.17 -13.99 -8.48
C VAL A 201 -11.62 -14.45 -8.64
N PRO A 202 -11.87 -15.64 -9.21
CA PRO A 202 -13.23 -16.12 -9.40
C PRO A 202 -13.84 -16.54 -8.05
N PRO A 203 -15.18 -16.41 -7.88
CA PRO A 203 -15.88 -16.81 -6.67
C PRO A 203 -16.10 -18.33 -6.64
N ILE A 204 -15.01 -19.10 -6.61
CA ILE A 204 -15.06 -20.56 -6.53
C ILE A 204 -14.86 -21.05 -5.10
N PRO A 205 -15.55 -22.12 -4.69
CA PRO A 205 -15.30 -22.76 -3.41
C PRO A 205 -13.94 -23.48 -3.43
N VAL A 206 -13.19 -23.37 -2.34
CA VAL A 206 -11.92 -24.05 -2.12
C VAL A 206 -11.85 -24.57 -0.68
N THR A 207 -11.05 -25.61 -0.46
CA THR A 207 -10.71 -26.11 0.87
C THR A 207 -9.37 -25.50 1.32
N LEU A 208 -9.44 -24.64 2.33
CA LEU A 208 -8.26 -24.12 3.03
C LEU A 208 -7.75 -25.16 4.03
N GLU A 209 -6.46 -25.47 3.99
CA GLU A 209 -5.77 -26.32 4.94
C GLU A 209 -4.85 -25.45 5.81
N PRO A 210 -5.38 -24.88 6.92
CA PRO A 210 -4.55 -24.07 7.81
C PRO A 210 -3.49 -24.93 8.49
N LEU A 211 -2.39 -24.29 8.87
CA LEU A 211 -1.22 -24.94 9.43
C LEU A 211 -0.98 -24.42 10.84
N ASP A 212 -0.54 -25.29 11.74
CA ASP A 212 -0.22 -24.94 13.12
C ASP A 212 1.15 -24.24 13.24
N GLY A 213 1.54 -23.90 14.47
CA GLY A 213 2.82 -23.25 14.75
C GLY A 213 4.06 -24.08 14.41
N ASN A 214 3.90 -25.38 14.13
CA ASN A 214 4.96 -26.28 13.67
C ASN A 214 4.92 -26.47 12.14
N GLY A 215 4.00 -25.81 11.43
CA GLY A 215 3.80 -25.96 9.99
C GLY A 215 3.07 -27.25 9.60
N MET A 216 2.40 -27.92 10.55
CA MET A 216 1.65 -29.15 10.31
C MET A 216 0.17 -28.83 10.02
N PRO A 217 -0.49 -29.58 9.13
CA PRO A 217 -1.91 -29.35 8.84
C PRO A 217 -2.81 -29.49 10.06
N ILE A 218 -3.62 -28.47 10.32
CA ILE A 218 -4.72 -28.51 11.28
C ILE A 218 -5.88 -29.24 10.61
N GLN A 219 -6.26 -30.40 11.15
CA GLN A 219 -7.28 -31.26 10.58
C GLN A 219 -8.40 -31.53 11.57
N GLY A 220 -9.62 -31.67 11.03
CA GLY A 220 -10.81 -32.03 11.80
C GLY A 220 -11.58 -30.82 12.35
N ALA A 221 -12.90 -30.97 12.41
CA ALA A 221 -13.83 -29.87 12.73
C ALA A 221 -13.54 -29.22 14.09
N ALA A 222 -13.20 -30.00 15.12
CA ALA A 222 -12.92 -29.46 16.45
C ALA A 222 -11.63 -28.61 16.49
N ALA A 223 -10.61 -28.99 15.72
CA ALA A 223 -9.35 -28.23 15.67
C ALA A 223 -9.51 -26.93 14.86
N ILE A 224 -10.29 -26.98 13.77
CA ILE A 224 -10.66 -25.78 13.00
C ILE A 224 -11.53 -24.84 13.83
N GLN A 225 -12.48 -25.38 14.60
CA GLN A 225 -13.28 -24.56 15.52
C GLN A 225 -12.39 -23.89 16.58
N ALA A 226 -11.45 -24.62 17.18
CA ALA A 226 -10.52 -24.05 18.15
C ALA A 226 -9.62 -22.96 17.54
N LEU A 227 -9.23 -23.10 16.27
CA LEU A 227 -8.52 -22.05 15.53
C LEU A 227 -9.41 -20.81 15.36
N ASN A 228 -10.65 -21.00 14.93
CA ASN A 228 -11.63 -19.92 14.75
C ASN A 228 -11.96 -19.18 16.06
N GLU A 229 -11.84 -19.86 17.20
CA GLU A 229 -12.00 -19.29 18.56
C GLU A 229 -10.73 -18.56 19.06
N ASP A 230 -9.59 -18.65 18.38
CA ASP A 230 -8.37 -17.90 18.73
C ASP A 230 -8.56 -16.40 18.45
N PRO A 231 -8.34 -15.50 19.44
CA PRO A 231 -8.49 -14.05 19.23
C PRO A 231 -7.49 -13.44 18.23
N ASN A 232 -6.47 -14.19 17.82
CA ASN A 232 -5.49 -13.82 16.80
C ASN A 232 -5.83 -14.37 15.41
N THR A 233 -6.85 -15.23 15.29
CA THR A 233 -7.36 -15.66 13.98
C THR A 233 -8.26 -14.56 13.42
N VAL A 234 -7.83 -13.99 12.30
CA VAL A 234 -8.51 -12.87 11.67
C VAL A 234 -9.58 -13.38 10.69
N VAL A 235 -9.20 -14.33 9.84
CA VAL A 235 -10.12 -14.89 8.84
C VAL A 235 -10.63 -16.24 9.34
N GLN A 236 -11.95 -16.31 9.53
CA GLN A 236 -12.65 -17.53 9.93
C GLN A 236 -12.54 -18.59 8.84
N VAL A 237 -12.17 -19.81 9.23
CA VAL A 237 -11.97 -20.94 8.33
C VAL A 237 -13.25 -21.78 8.27
N ASP A 238 -14.10 -21.49 7.28
CA ASP A 238 -15.39 -22.17 7.05
C ASP A 238 -15.35 -22.96 5.74
N ASN A 239 -14.76 -24.16 5.77
CA ASN A 239 -14.60 -24.97 4.56
C ASN A 239 -15.91 -25.62 4.05
N PRO A 240 -16.16 -25.64 2.73
CA PRO A 240 -15.42 -24.91 1.70
C PRO A 240 -15.75 -23.41 1.75
N MET A 241 -14.72 -22.57 1.60
CA MET A 241 -14.84 -21.10 1.60
C MET A 241 -14.56 -20.52 0.21
N LEU A 242 -14.83 -19.23 0.00
CA LEU A 242 -14.50 -18.61 -1.28
C LEU A 242 -12.98 -18.45 -1.43
N LEU A 243 -12.47 -18.62 -2.65
CA LEU A 243 -11.05 -18.43 -2.96
C LEU A 243 -10.51 -17.07 -2.48
N LYS A 244 -11.31 -16.00 -2.61
CA LYS A 244 -10.93 -14.67 -2.13
C LYS A 244 -10.70 -14.65 -0.62
N GLU A 245 -11.55 -15.30 0.17
CA GLU A 245 -11.42 -15.39 1.63
C GLU A 245 -10.20 -16.23 2.01
N ALA A 246 -9.97 -17.35 1.32
CA ALA A 246 -8.79 -18.18 1.52
C ALA A 246 -7.47 -17.45 1.20
N VAL A 247 -7.47 -16.56 0.20
CA VAL A 247 -6.31 -15.68 -0.09
C VAL A 247 -6.08 -14.69 1.04
N LEU A 248 -7.14 -14.10 1.59
CA LEU A 248 -7.08 -13.14 2.70
C LEU A 248 -6.61 -13.80 4.00
N TYR A 249 -6.94 -15.08 4.25
CA TYR A 249 -6.37 -15.84 5.36
C TYR A 249 -4.83 -15.80 5.31
N TYR A 250 -4.21 -16.06 4.16
CA TYR A 250 -2.75 -16.00 4.05
C TYR A 250 -2.16 -14.58 4.13
N LEU A 251 -2.97 -13.55 3.96
CA LEU A 251 -2.56 -12.15 4.15
C LEU A 251 -2.57 -11.77 5.64
N TYR A 252 -3.61 -12.18 6.36
CA TYR A 252 -3.89 -11.72 7.72
C TYR A 252 -3.51 -12.68 8.83
N ASP A 253 -3.34 -13.96 8.50
CA ASP A 253 -2.95 -15.04 9.42
C ASP A 253 -1.62 -15.67 8.95
N TYR A 254 -0.70 -14.83 8.43
CA TYR A 254 0.59 -15.28 7.92
C TYR A 254 1.54 -15.68 9.06
N GLN A 255 2.20 -16.82 8.92
CA GLN A 255 3.15 -17.33 9.91
C GLN A 255 4.48 -17.71 9.27
N VAL A 256 5.57 -17.53 10.03
CA VAL A 256 6.91 -18.01 9.70
C VAL A 256 7.28 -19.06 10.72
N TRP A 257 7.53 -20.29 10.28
CA TRP A 257 7.90 -21.40 11.18
C TRP A 257 9.41 -21.66 11.21
N ARG A 258 10.08 -21.39 10.08
CA ARG A 258 11.54 -21.51 9.98
C ARG A 258 12.09 -20.23 9.39
N PRO A 259 12.68 -19.33 10.19
CA PRO A 259 13.35 -18.14 9.69
C PRO A 259 14.37 -18.49 8.61
N TYR A 260 14.70 -17.52 7.76
CA TYR A 260 15.73 -17.72 6.74
C TYR A 260 17.12 -17.79 7.37
N ASP A 261 17.89 -18.78 6.94
CA ASP A 261 19.28 -19.02 7.28
C ASP A 261 20.04 -19.35 5.97
N PRO A 262 21.02 -18.53 5.56
CA PRO A 262 21.77 -18.75 4.32
C PRO A 262 22.63 -20.03 4.35
N ALA A 263 22.94 -20.57 5.54
CA ALA A 263 23.66 -21.84 5.69
C ALA A 263 22.74 -23.07 5.47
N ASP A 264 21.43 -22.86 5.38
CA ASP A 264 20.43 -23.92 5.33
C ASP A 264 19.43 -23.69 4.17
N PRO A 265 19.54 -24.45 3.07
CA PRO A 265 18.66 -24.30 1.90
C PRO A 265 17.20 -24.73 2.17
N THR A 266 16.91 -25.26 3.36
CA THR A 266 15.57 -25.65 3.81
C THR A 266 14.93 -24.62 4.75
N SER A 267 15.61 -23.51 5.04
CA SER A 267 15.16 -22.39 5.86
C SER A 267 14.20 -21.43 5.11
N GLY A 268 13.70 -20.39 5.79
CA GLY A 268 12.86 -19.34 5.18
C GLY A 268 11.42 -19.76 4.86
N ARG A 269 10.86 -20.68 5.66
CA ARG A 269 9.53 -21.26 5.43
C ARG A 269 8.47 -20.61 6.29
N GLY A 270 7.34 -20.30 5.65
CA GLY A 270 6.12 -19.81 6.29
C GLY A 270 4.86 -20.38 5.63
N SER A 271 3.69 -19.85 5.98
CA SER A 271 2.38 -20.38 5.59
C SER A 271 2.15 -20.51 4.08
N LEU A 272 2.84 -19.69 3.27
CA LEU A 272 2.84 -19.75 1.81
C LEU A 272 3.89 -20.70 1.20
N SER A 273 4.65 -21.47 1.98
CA SER A 273 5.65 -22.40 1.45
C SER A 273 5.01 -23.66 0.87
N LEU A 274 5.00 -23.81 -0.46
CA LEU A 274 4.34 -24.94 -1.15
C LEU A 274 4.82 -26.34 -0.74
N THR A 275 5.97 -26.46 -0.08
CA THR A 275 6.55 -27.74 0.32
C THR A 275 7.00 -27.69 1.79
N HIS A 276 6.47 -28.62 2.60
CA HIS A 276 7.19 -29.11 3.76
C HIS A 276 7.71 -30.53 3.50
N GLU A 277 6.81 -31.50 3.24
CA GLU A 277 7.17 -32.88 2.85
C GLU A 277 6.12 -33.55 1.90
N GLY A 278 5.59 -32.81 0.91
CA GLY A 278 4.99 -33.43 -0.28
C GLY A 278 3.48 -33.76 -0.23
N GLY A 279 2.63 -32.72 -0.24
CA GLY A 279 1.23 -32.90 -0.62
C GLY A 279 0.39 -31.67 -0.38
N ARG A 280 0.59 -30.60 -1.16
CA ARG A 280 -0.43 -29.54 -1.22
C ARG A 280 -1.48 -29.94 -2.22
N THR A 281 -2.74 -29.84 -1.83
CA THR A 281 -3.89 -30.09 -2.71
C THR A 281 -3.95 -29.06 -3.82
N GLN A 282 -4.73 -29.34 -4.87
CA GLN A 282 -4.93 -28.40 -5.97
C GLN A 282 -5.51 -27.06 -5.47
N ASP A 283 -6.34 -27.10 -4.43
CA ASP A 283 -6.90 -25.90 -3.80
C ASP A 283 -5.79 -25.06 -3.14
N GLN A 284 -4.87 -25.69 -2.40
CA GLN A 284 -3.74 -24.99 -1.78
C GLN A 284 -2.79 -24.36 -2.81
N VAL A 285 -2.57 -25.01 -3.96
CA VAL A 285 -1.81 -24.42 -5.07
C VAL A 285 -2.56 -23.22 -5.66
N THR A 286 -3.87 -23.36 -5.85
CA THR A 286 -4.74 -22.30 -6.38
C THR A 286 -4.76 -21.08 -5.46
N ILE A 287 -4.93 -21.29 -4.15
CA ILE A 287 -4.92 -20.21 -3.15
C ILE A 287 -3.57 -19.50 -3.17
N ASN A 288 -2.47 -20.25 -3.09
CA ASN A 288 -1.13 -19.67 -3.08
C ASN A 288 -0.85 -18.84 -4.34
N GLN A 289 -1.18 -19.35 -5.53
CA GLN A 289 -1.01 -18.60 -6.77
C GLN A 289 -1.80 -17.28 -6.74
N ASN A 290 -3.02 -17.27 -6.20
CA ASN A 290 -3.82 -16.05 -6.11
C ASN A 290 -3.32 -15.08 -5.02
N THR A 291 -2.73 -15.59 -3.92
CA THR A 291 -2.00 -14.74 -2.95
C THR A 291 -0.75 -14.12 -3.58
N MET A 292 -0.01 -14.86 -4.41
CA MET A 292 1.12 -14.30 -5.17
C MET A 292 0.67 -13.23 -6.16
N ASN A 293 -0.45 -13.46 -6.85
CA ASN A 293 -1.00 -12.46 -7.76
C ASN A 293 -1.48 -11.21 -7.01
N LEU A 294 -2.13 -11.35 -5.85
CA LEU A 294 -2.49 -10.24 -4.96
C LEU A 294 -1.27 -9.36 -4.67
N MET A 295 -0.15 -9.96 -4.28
CA MET A 295 1.10 -9.24 -4.02
C MET A 295 1.63 -8.54 -5.27
N GLY A 296 1.69 -9.24 -6.41
CA GLY A 296 2.15 -8.65 -7.67
C GLY A 296 1.33 -7.42 -8.08
N TRP A 297 0.00 -7.53 -8.07
CA TRP A 297 -0.88 -6.40 -8.41
C TRP A 297 -0.87 -5.29 -7.35
N ALA A 298 -0.63 -5.62 -6.09
CA ALA A 298 -0.51 -4.61 -5.04
C ALA A 298 0.77 -3.77 -5.19
N LEU A 299 1.87 -4.41 -5.59
CA LEU A 299 3.19 -3.79 -5.72
C LEU A 299 3.46 -3.22 -7.11
N GLY A 300 2.66 -3.58 -8.12
CA GLY A 300 2.88 -3.20 -9.52
C GLY A 300 4.01 -4.00 -10.18
N GLU A 301 4.35 -5.15 -9.63
CA GLU A 301 5.51 -5.94 -10.03
C GLU A 301 5.14 -7.33 -10.53
N GLY A 302 6.02 -7.89 -11.37
CA GLY A 302 5.91 -9.27 -11.85
C GLY A 302 6.51 -10.29 -10.90
N CYS A 303 6.25 -11.57 -11.18
CA CYS A 303 6.78 -12.70 -10.40
C CYS A 303 8.33 -12.65 -10.28
N THR A 304 9.01 -12.21 -11.34
CA THR A 304 10.47 -12.14 -11.42
C THR A 304 11.08 -10.98 -10.62
N TYR A 305 10.28 -10.22 -9.89
CA TYR A 305 10.80 -9.26 -8.91
C TYR A 305 11.34 -9.97 -7.66
N CYS A 306 10.66 -11.05 -7.23
CA CYS A 306 11.01 -11.82 -6.03
C CYS A 306 11.47 -13.25 -6.33
N HIS A 307 11.12 -13.82 -7.49
CA HIS A 307 11.32 -15.23 -7.77
C HIS A 307 12.11 -15.49 -9.05
N ASN A 308 12.96 -16.50 -9.01
CA ASN A 308 13.42 -17.16 -10.21
C ASN A 308 12.32 -18.11 -10.70
N SER A 309 11.78 -17.84 -11.89
CA SER A 309 10.69 -18.66 -12.46
C SER A 309 11.10 -20.11 -12.74
N ARG A 310 12.40 -20.41 -12.81
CA ARG A 310 12.93 -21.77 -12.91
C ARG A 310 12.87 -22.54 -11.59
N ASN A 311 12.79 -21.82 -10.46
CA ASN A 311 12.71 -22.39 -9.12
C ASN A 311 12.10 -21.41 -8.11
N PHE A 312 10.77 -21.36 -8.04
CA PHE A 312 10.04 -20.48 -7.10
C PHE A 312 10.33 -20.77 -5.62
N TYR A 313 10.82 -21.96 -5.29
CA TYR A 313 11.06 -22.39 -3.92
C TYR A 313 12.36 -21.82 -3.34
N ALA A 314 13.41 -21.63 -4.15
CA ALA A 314 14.72 -21.23 -3.65
C ALA A 314 14.75 -19.80 -3.08
N PHE A 315 15.50 -19.62 -1.99
CA PHE A 315 15.98 -18.31 -1.56
C PHE A 315 17.34 -18.08 -2.21
N GLU A 316 17.43 -17.10 -3.11
CA GLU A 316 18.68 -16.76 -3.82
C GLU A 316 19.48 -15.65 -3.13
N ALA A 317 19.15 -15.31 -1.88
CA ALA A 317 19.93 -14.38 -1.07
C ALA A 317 21.33 -14.96 -0.79
N ASP A 318 22.34 -14.09 -0.78
CA ASP A 318 23.72 -14.40 -0.38
C ASP A 318 24.41 -15.52 -1.19
N ASN A 319 23.85 -15.91 -2.34
CA ASN A 319 24.50 -16.84 -3.25
C ASN A 319 25.53 -16.08 -4.12
N PRO A 320 26.83 -16.41 -4.04
CA PRO A 320 27.86 -15.71 -4.79
C PRO A 320 27.93 -16.12 -6.26
N ALA A 321 27.20 -17.17 -6.67
CA ALA A 321 27.29 -17.66 -8.04
C ALA A 321 26.55 -16.72 -9.01
N PRO A 322 27.18 -16.33 -10.14
CA PRO A 322 26.73 -15.23 -11.01
C PRO A 322 25.38 -15.48 -11.70
N GLN A 323 24.90 -16.72 -11.72
CA GLN A 323 23.58 -17.08 -12.25
C GLN A 323 22.41 -16.75 -11.33
N PHE A 324 22.66 -16.40 -10.06
CA PHE A 324 21.63 -16.09 -9.08
C PHE A 324 21.50 -14.59 -8.87
N ASN A 325 20.25 -14.12 -8.78
CA ASN A 325 19.98 -12.72 -8.52
C ASN A 325 19.72 -12.55 -7.02
N GLN A 326 20.71 -11.99 -6.30
CA GLN A 326 20.62 -11.76 -4.85
C GLN A 326 19.40 -10.92 -4.46
N ASN A 327 18.91 -10.05 -5.36
CA ASN A 327 17.73 -9.24 -5.10
C ASN A 327 16.46 -10.09 -4.91
N TYR A 328 16.37 -11.29 -5.51
CA TYR A 328 15.20 -12.17 -5.33
C TYR A 328 15.04 -12.57 -3.87
N GLY A 329 16.13 -13.04 -3.24
CA GLY A 329 16.11 -13.42 -1.84
C GLY A 329 15.83 -12.24 -0.92
N VAL A 330 16.49 -11.10 -1.15
CA VAL A 330 16.27 -9.87 -0.35
C VAL A 330 14.82 -9.38 -0.46
N ASN A 331 14.27 -9.34 -1.69
CA ASN A 331 12.88 -8.92 -1.91
C ASN A 331 11.87 -9.90 -1.30
N ARG A 332 12.16 -11.20 -1.32
CA ARG A 332 11.34 -12.20 -0.63
C ARG A 332 11.37 -12.03 0.88
N LEU A 333 12.53 -11.75 1.48
CA LEU A 333 12.63 -11.46 2.91
C LEU A 333 11.85 -10.18 3.29
N LYS A 334 11.92 -9.14 2.46
CA LYS A 334 11.10 -7.93 2.62
C LYS A 334 9.60 -8.27 2.59
N ALA A 335 9.15 -9.07 1.62
CA ALA A 335 7.75 -9.46 1.49
C ALA A 335 7.26 -10.25 2.73
N ILE A 336 8.07 -11.18 3.25
CA ILE A 336 7.76 -11.90 4.49
C ILE A 336 7.57 -10.92 5.66
N HIS A 337 8.46 -9.94 5.78
CA HIS A 337 8.36 -8.92 6.83
C HIS A 337 7.08 -8.07 6.70
N MET A 338 6.69 -7.72 5.47
CA MET A 338 5.44 -6.98 5.21
C MET A 338 4.18 -7.82 5.46
N LEU A 339 4.23 -9.15 5.20
CA LEU A 339 3.14 -10.06 5.55
C LEU A 339 2.96 -10.14 7.07
N GLN A 340 4.06 -10.22 7.82
CA GLN A 340 4.03 -10.16 9.29
C GLN A 340 3.48 -8.81 9.81
N MET A 341 3.84 -7.69 9.17
CA MET A 341 3.26 -6.38 9.47
C MET A 341 1.75 -6.37 9.21
N THR A 342 1.29 -6.94 8.10
CA THR A 342 -0.13 -7.00 7.74
C THR A 342 -0.93 -7.89 8.70
N THR A 343 -0.36 -9.03 9.10
CA THR A 343 -0.90 -9.90 10.14
C THR A 343 -1.04 -9.16 11.48
N PHE A 344 0.02 -8.46 11.90
CA PHE A 344 -0.02 -7.64 13.12
C PHE A 344 -1.10 -6.56 13.06
N MET A 345 -1.17 -5.82 11.95
CA MET A 345 -2.21 -4.80 11.77
C MET A 345 -3.59 -5.40 11.94
N ALA A 346 -3.89 -6.50 11.26
CA ALA A 346 -5.20 -7.13 11.29
C ALA A 346 -5.58 -7.65 12.67
N GLN A 347 -4.67 -8.34 13.36
CA GLN A 347 -4.88 -8.87 14.71
C GLN A 347 -5.13 -7.78 15.76
N ASN A 348 -4.46 -6.63 15.59
CA ASN A 348 -4.47 -5.52 16.55
C ASN A 348 -5.33 -4.34 16.09
N TRP A 349 -6.06 -4.46 14.98
CA TRP A 349 -6.71 -3.33 14.33
C TRP A 349 -7.72 -2.61 15.23
N SER A 350 -8.45 -3.37 16.05
CA SER A 350 -9.41 -2.83 17.03
C SER A 350 -8.78 -1.95 18.11
N LYS A 351 -7.46 -2.01 18.31
CA LYS A 351 -6.72 -1.11 19.22
C LYS A 351 -6.50 0.28 18.61
N TYR A 352 -6.50 0.38 17.28
CA TYR A 352 -6.13 1.57 16.53
C TYR A 352 -7.31 2.26 15.83
N VAL A 353 -8.44 1.56 15.69
CA VAL A 353 -9.60 2.07 14.95
C VAL A 353 -10.85 1.96 15.81
N LEU A 354 -11.68 3.00 15.76
CA LEU A 354 -12.98 2.97 16.42
C LEU A 354 -13.90 1.97 15.71
N PRO A 355 -14.73 1.20 16.44
CA PRO A 355 -15.66 0.25 15.84
C PRO A 355 -16.68 0.97 14.95
N ARG A 356 -17.06 0.33 13.84
CA ARG A 356 -18.19 0.79 13.01
C ARG A 356 -19.49 0.14 13.50
N PRO A 357 -20.62 0.84 13.38
CA PRO A 357 -21.91 0.24 13.64
C PRO A 357 -22.25 -0.75 12.50
N SER A 358 -23.36 -1.48 12.63
CA SER A 358 -23.66 -2.76 11.97
C SER A 358 -23.46 -2.79 10.44
N ALA A 359 -23.39 -4.00 9.85
CA ALA A 359 -23.27 -4.19 8.39
C ALA A 359 -24.35 -3.46 7.55
N GLN A 360 -25.47 -3.08 8.18
CA GLN A 360 -26.57 -2.33 7.56
C GLN A 360 -26.26 -0.84 7.41
N GLU A 361 -25.39 -0.27 8.25
CA GLU A 361 -24.92 1.12 8.15
C GLU A 361 -23.71 1.27 7.22
N LEU A 362 -22.96 0.19 6.97
CA LEU A 362 -21.90 0.14 5.96
C LEU A 362 -22.44 0.42 4.55
N ALA A 363 -23.70 0.09 4.26
CA ALA A 363 -24.35 0.37 2.98
C ALA A 363 -24.54 1.88 2.68
N ASN A 364 -24.45 2.75 3.69
CA ASN A 364 -24.58 4.21 3.54
C ASN A 364 -23.24 4.92 3.35
N PHE A 365 -22.11 4.21 3.50
CA PHE A 365 -20.81 4.76 3.14
C PHE A 365 -20.55 4.44 1.66
N PRO A 366 -19.98 5.36 0.88
CA PRO A 366 -19.48 5.05 -0.46
C PRO A 366 -18.27 4.13 -0.32
N LEU A 367 -18.54 2.85 -0.09
CA LEU A 367 -17.53 1.83 0.09
C LEU A 367 -17.05 1.40 -1.28
N ASP A 368 -15.75 1.49 -1.47
CA ASP A 368 -15.10 0.70 -2.48
C ASP A 368 -15.31 -0.78 -2.13
N GLY A 369 -16.01 -1.55 -2.98
CA GLY A 369 -16.29 -2.98 -2.76
C GLY A 369 -15.04 -3.86 -2.60
N ARG A 370 -13.86 -3.26 -2.69
CA ARG A 370 -12.53 -3.82 -2.48
C ARG A 370 -12.01 -3.66 -1.05
N VAL A 371 -12.81 -3.14 -0.12
CA VAL A 371 -12.50 -3.13 1.33
C VAL A 371 -12.91 -4.46 1.95
N TYR A 372 -12.00 -5.05 2.72
CA TYR A 372 -12.28 -6.24 3.52
C TYR A 372 -12.64 -5.84 4.95
N TYR A 373 -13.71 -6.45 5.47
CA TYR A 373 -14.16 -6.24 6.83
C TYR A 373 -13.96 -7.50 7.65
N ILE A 374 -13.49 -7.32 8.88
CA ILE A 374 -13.51 -8.37 9.90
C ILE A 374 -14.55 -8.03 10.94
N ASN A 375 -15.20 -9.06 11.47
CA ASN A 375 -16.04 -8.93 12.65
C ASN A 375 -15.21 -9.32 13.88
N LYS A 376 -15.10 -8.40 14.84
CA LYS A 376 -14.39 -8.62 16.11
C LYS A 376 -15.12 -7.87 17.21
N ASP A 377 -15.34 -8.53 18.34
CA ASP A 377 -16.01 -7.93 19.51
C ASP A 377 -17.39 -7.30 19.18
N ASP A 378 -18.21 -8.00 18.38
CA ASP A 378 -19.52 -7.54 17.86
C ASP A 378 -19.47 -6.26 17.01
N ALA A 379 -18.28 -5.86 16.55
CA ALA A 379 -18.05 -4.70 15.69
C ALA A 379 -17.38 -5.08 14.37
N ASN A 380 -17.62 -4.26 13.34
CA ASN A 380 -16.98 -4.42 12.05
C ASN A 380 -15.81 -3.46 11.89
N TYR A 381 -14.75 -3.94 11.26
CA TYR A 381 -13.52 -3.20 11.05
C TYR A 381 -13.01 -3.38 9.62
N ALA A 382 -12.81 -2.28 8.90
CA ALA A 382 -12.13 -2.31 7.60
C ALA A 382 -10.63 -2.53 7.79
N VAL A 383 -10.10 -3.63 7.29
CA VAL A 383 -8.69 -4.01 7.49
C VAL A 383 -7.87 -3.64 6.27
N PRO A 384 -6.72 -2.97 6.44
CA PRO A 384 -5.84 -2.62 5.32
C PRO A 384 -5.24 -3.89 4.71
N GLY A 385 -4.84 -3.82 3.45
CA GLY A 385 -4.07 -4.86 2.78
C GLY A 385 -2.86 -4.27 2.05
N CYS A 386 -2.15 -5.09 1.28
CA CYS A 386 -0.98 -4.62 0.52
C CYS A 386 -1.32 -3.41 -0.37
N TYR A 387 -2.48 -3.43 -1.04
CA TYR A 387 -2.85 -2.38 -1.98
C TYR A 387 -3.22 -1.05 -1.30
N THR A 388 -3.67 -1.09 -0.05
CA THR A 388 -4.09 0.09 0.72
C THR A 388 -3.01 1.17 0.74
N CYS A 389 -1.74 0.77 0.86
CA CYS A 389 -0.63 1.72 0.87
C CYS A 389 0.18 1.66 -0.44
N HIS A 390 0.45 0.47 -1.00
CA HIS A 390 1.33 0.34 -2.17
C HIS A 390 0.71 0.87 -3.48
N ARG A 391 -0.59 0.64 -3.70
CA ARG A 391 -1.35 1.09 -4.88
C ARG A 391 -0.60 0.90 -6.23
N GLY A 392 0.07 -0.24 -6.40
CA GLY A 392 0.83 -0.55 -7.60
C GLY A 392 2.27 -0.02 -7.61
N ASN A 393 2.83 0.33 -6.45
CA ASN A 393 4.23 0.76 -6.32
C ASN A 393 4.95 -0.08 -5.26
N ILE A 394 6.18 -0.52 -5.55
CA ILE A 394 7.02 -1.26 -4.59
C ILE A 394 7.19 -0.48 -3.28
N ILE A 395 7.44 0.83 -3.40
CA ILE A 395 7.48 1.76 -2.27
C ILE A 395 6.28 2.69 -2.47
N PRO A 396 5.38 2.80 -1.49
CA PRO A 396 4.27 3.74 -1.58
C PRO A 396 4.76 5.16 -1.90
N LYS A 397 4.15 5.84 -2.87
CA LYS A 397 4.59 7.20 -3.25
C LYS A 397 4.64 8.21 -2.10
N PRO A 398 3.67 8.25 -1.17
CA PRO A 398 3.69 9.18 -0.05
C PRO A 398 4.56 8.70 1.12
N ALA A 399 5.25 7.55 0.97
CA ALA A 399 6.21 7.13 1.97
C ALA A 399 7.35 8.15 2.05
N LEU A 400 7.74 8.46 3.27
CA LEU A 400 8.86 9.35 3.52
C LEU A 400 10.17 8.64 3.25
N ASN A 401 11.08 9.23 2.49
CA ASN A 401 12.44 8.71 2.31
C ASN A 401 13.44 9.58 3.08
N PHE A 402 13.98 9.02 4.16
CA PHE A 402 15.01 9.63 5.00
C PHE A 402 16.19 8.68 5.15
N ALA A 403 17.06 8.67 4.14
CA ALA A 403 18.25 7.81 4.14
C ALA A 403 19.30 8.20 5.23
N ASP A 404 19.26 9.44 5.73
CA ASP A 404 20.28 10.02 6.63
C ASP A 404 19.81 10.20 8.09
N ILE A 405 19.03 9.26 8.64
CA ILE A 405 18.64 9.30 10.07
C ILE A 405 19.78 8.76 10.93
N PRO A 406 20.17 9.46 12.03
CA PRO A 406 21.18 8.95 12.97
C PRO A 406 20.86 7.54 13.49
N GLU A 407 21.89 6.70 13.57
CA GLU A 407 21.82 5.33 14.09
C GLU A 407 21.43 5.36 15.59
N GLY A 408 20.14 5.22 15.88
CA GLY A 408 19.56 5.38 17.22
C GLY A 408 18.29 6.23 17.25
N GLU A 409 18.00 7.01 16.21
CA GLU A 409 16.74 7.74 16.06
C GLU A 409 15.73 7.02 15.15
N ALA A 410 16.21 6.04 14.37
CA ALA A 410 15.38 5.22 13.50
C ALA A 410 14.28 4.49 14.29
N GLY A 411 13.03 4.77 13.97
CA GLY A 411 11.86 4.14 14.62
C GLY A 411 11.52 4.68 16.01
N ILE A 412 12.30 5.63 16.55
CA ILE A 412 12.00 6.27 17.85
C ILE A 412 11.22 7.56 17.66
N THR A 413 11.51 8.29 16.58
CA THR A 413 10.79 9.51 16.28
C THR A 413 9.58 9.20 15.40
N LEU A 414 8.40 9.69 15.80
CA LEU A 414 7.25 9.82 14.88
C LEU A 414 7.63 10.61 13.63
N PHE A 415 8.64 11.49 13.77
CA PHE A 415 9.08 12.42 12.76
C PHE A 415 10.60 12.42 12.58
N PRO A 416 11.08 12.36 11.34
CA PRO A 416 12.46 12.64 11.04
C PRO A 416 12.85 14.09 11.45
N PRO A 417 14.16 14.36 11.61
CA PRO A 417 14.75 15.65 12.01
C PRO A 417 14.17 16.92 11.37
N LEU A 418 13.57 16.80 10.18
CA LEU A 418 12.99 17.90 9.42
C LEU A 418 11.87 18.65 10.16
N LEU A 419 11.14 17.98 11.06
CA LEU A 419 10.07 18.61 11.86
C LEU A 419 10.54 19.07 13.26
N THR A 420 11.67 18.55 13.73
CA THR A 420 12.28 18.96 15.01
C THR A 420 13.23 20.14 14.87
N GLY A 421 13.52 20.58 13.63
CA GLY A 421 14.40 21.72 13.35
C GLY A 421 15.89 21.39 13.47
N THR A 422 16.27 20.12 13.34
CA THR A 422 17.66 19.65 13.53
C THR A 422 18.44 19.42 12.23
N GLN A 423 17.98 19.93 11.08
CA GLN A 423 18.83 19.98 9.90
C GLN A 423 19.66 21.28 9.86
N ASP A 424 20.96 21.13 10.10
CA ASP A 424 21.94 21.91 9.36
C ASP A 424 21.69 21.72 7.86
N THR A 425 21.76 22.83 7.14
CA THR A 425 21.56 23.01 5.70
C THR A 425 22.02 21.84 4.81
N PRO A 426 21.27 21.49 3.75
CA PRO A 426 21.65 20.42 2.83
C PRO A 426 22.98 20.75 2.14
N ALA A 427 23.93 19.82 2.20
CA ALA A 427 25.03 19.82 1.27
C ALA A 427 24.47 19.53 -0.13
N THR A 428 24.56 20.55 -0.99
CA THR A 428 24.51 20.42 -2.45
C THR A 428 25.23 19.16 -2.92
N GLN A 429 24.56 18.33 -3.73
CA GLN A 429 25.12 17.68 -4.92
C GLN A 429 24.01 17.37 -5.93
#